data_AF-A0A0H4I8L4-F1
#
_entry.id   AF-A0A0H4I8L4-F1
#
_cell.length_a   1.000
_cell.length_b   1.000
_cell.length_c   1.000
_cell.angle_alpha   90.00
_cell.angle_beta   90.00
_cell.angle_gamma   90.00
#
_symmetry.space_group_name_H-M   'P 1'
#
loop_
_entity.id
_entity.type
_entity.pdbx_description
1 polymer ?
#
loop_
_entity_poly.entity_id
_entity_poly.type
_entity_poly.pdbx_seq_one_letter_code
_entity_poly.pdbx_strand_id
1 'polypeptide(L)'
;MIQKGIGGVLILIGLVLLVLKVSSISETQQGWETWASPGNGALWFTGVLAVELTFLISRFTLGYFVYQSKNIGPWLFYPLAILTTISGLSGIILVTAVLALRFWQGGVHAAKT
;
A
#
# COMPACT_ATOMS: atom_id res chain seq x y z
N MET A 1 6.54 6.27 -19.44
CA MET A 1 7.11 7.21 -18.44
C MET A 1 6.18 7.43 -17.25
N ILE A 2 4.90 7.71 -17.47
CA ILE A 2 3.92 8.00 -16.39
C ILE A 2 3.76 6.84 -15.39
N GLN A 3 3.68 5.57 -15.86
CA GLN A 3 3.64 4.39 -14.98
C GLN A 3 4.86 4.27 -14.07
N LYS A 4 6.07 4.43 -14.63
CA LYS A 4 7.32 4.45 -13.86
C LYS A 4 7.31 5.54 -12.78
N GLY A 5 6.79 6.72 -13.09
CA GLY A 5 6.61 7.80 -12.12
C GLY A 5 5.71 7.42 -10.95
N ILE A 6 4.50 6.91 -11.25
CA ILE A 6 3.53 6.52 -10.21
C ILE A 6 4.03 5.34 -9.37
N GLY A 7 4.67 4.35 -10.00
CA GLY A 7 5.30 3.24 -9.29
C GLY A 7 6.44 3.70 -8.38
N GLY A 8 7.26 4.64 -8.85
CA GLY A 8 8.33 5.25 -8.04
C GLY A 8 7.77 6.00 -6.83
N VAL A 9 6.73 6.82 -7.04
CA VAL A 9 6.05 7.56 -5.96
C VAL A 9 5.41 6.61 -4.93
N LEU A 10 4.80 5.51 -5.38
CA LEU A 10 4.27 4.46 -4.50
C LEU A 10 5.33 3.88 -3.56
N ILE A 11 6.51 3.58 -4.10
CA ILE A 11 7.64 3.06 -3.33
C ILE A 11 8.16 4.13 -2.37
N LEU A 12 8.35 5.36 -2.84
CA LEU A 12 8.92 6.45 -2.05
C LEU A 12 8.01 6.83 -0.87
N ILE A 13 6.70 6.93 -1.10
CA ILE A 13 5.71 7.17 -0.03
C ILE A 13 5.64 5.97 0.93
N GLY A 14 5.71 4.74 0.41
CA GLY A 14 5.81 3.55 1.25
C GLY A 14 7.02 3.60 2.18
N LEU A 15 8.16 4.04 1.67
CA LEU A 15 9.42 4.14 2.42
C LEU A 15 9.36 5.24 3.48
N VAL A 16 8.79 6.40 3.16
CA VAL A 16 8.55 7.48 4.13
C VAL A 16 7.61 7.00 5.24
N LEU A 17 6.52 6.30 4.90
CA LEU A 17 5.59 5.76 5.90
C LEU A 17 6.23 4.69 6.78
N LEU A 18 7.10 3.85 6.22
CA LEU A 18 7.89 2.88 6.99
C LEU A 18 8.76 3.60 8.02
N VAL A 19 9.53 4.60 7.60
CA VAL A 19 10.41 5.37 8.49
C VAL A 19 9.60 6.06 9.59
N LEU A 20 8.50 6.70 9.25
CA LEU A 20 7.62 7.34 10.24
C LEU A 20 7.08 6.32 11.26
N LYS A 21 6.63 5.15 10.80
CA LYS A 21 6.11 4.09 11.69
C LYS A 21 7.17 3.52 12.62
N VAL A 22 8.38 3.30 12.12
CA VAL A 22 9.51 2.80 12.93
C VAL A 22 9.90 3.84 13.98
N SER A 23 9.95 5.12 13.62
CA SER A 23 10.29 6.20 14.54
C SER A 23 9.22 6.42 15.62
N SER A 24 7.94 6.22 15.31
CA SER A 24 6.84 6.40 16.26
C SER A 24 6.52 5.16 17.11
N ILE A 25 7.19 4.03 16.86
CA ILE A 25 6.80 2.71 17.39
C ILE A 25 6.78 2.68 18.92
N SER A 26 7.75 3.35 19.55
CA SER A 26 7.89 3.41 21.02
C SER A 26 6.78 4.22 21.68
N GLU A 27 6.42 5.36 21.10
CA GLU A 27 5.31 6.19 21.55
C GLU A 27 3.96 5.46 21.36
N THR A 28 3.80 4.76 20.24
CA THR A 28 2.57 4.02 19.96
C THR A 28 2.43 2.82 20.91
N GLN A 29 3.51 2.10 21.20
CA GLN A 29 3.49 0.97 22.13
C GLN A 29 3.03 1.41 23.53
N GLN A 30 3.56 2.53 24.04
CA GLN A 30 3.14 3.08 25.34
C GLN A 30 1.66 3.46 25.34
N GLY A 31 1.17 4.09 24.26
CA GLY A 31 -0.25 4.40 24.09
C GLY A 31 -1.14 3.14 24.12
N TRP A 32 -0.72 2.06 23.45
CA TRP A 32 -1.45 0.79 23.42
C TRP A 32 -1.46 0.05 24.75
N GLU A 33 -0.36 0.08 25.50
CA GLU A 33 -0.30 -0.46 26.87
C GLU A 33 -1.19 0.30 27.85
N THR A 34 -1.42 1.59 27.58
CA THR A 34 -2.31 2.44 28.40
C THR A 34 -3.78 2.21 28.05
N TRP A 35 -4.09 1.88 26.79
CA TRP A 35 -5.47 1.75 26.29
C TRP A 35 -6.00 0.31 26.33
N ALA A 36 -5.16 -0.68 26.09
CA ALA A 36 -5.52 -2.09 26.20
C ALA A 36 -5.25 -2.59 27.62
N SER A 37 -6.13 -3.45 28.14
CA SER A 37 -6.02 -4.00 29.50
C SER A 37 -4.58 -4.50 29.79
N PRO A 38 -4.02 -4.24 30.99
CA PRO A 38 -2.68 -4.68 31.35
C PRO A 38 -2.53 -6.18 31.11
N GLY A 39 -1.61 -6.59 30.25
CA GLY A 39 -1.34 -8.00 29.90
C GLY A 39 -1.65 -8.40 28.45
N ASN A 40 -2.58 -7.72 27.75
CA ASN A 40 -2.91 -8.01 26.35
C ASN A 40 -2.49 -6.92 25.35
N GLY A 41 -2.07 -5.73 25.82
CA GLY A 41 -1.67 -4.62 24.95
C GLY A 41 -0.56 -4.95 23.95
N ALA A 42 0.43 -5.75 24.37
CA ALA A 42 1.51 -6.19 23.49
C ALA A 42 1.04 -7.11 22.34
N LEU A 43 0.07 -7.99 22.60
CA LEU A 43 -0.52 -8.87 21.57
C LEU A 43 -1.31 -8.07 20.53
N TRP A 44 -2.13 -7.12 20.98
CA TRP A 44 -2.87 -6.23 20.08
C TRP A 44 -1.94 -5.35 19.26
N PHE A 45 -0.90 -4.78 19.89
CA PHE A 45 0.11 -3.99 19.21
C PHE A 45 0.85 -4.79 18.12
N THR A 46 1.25 -6.02 18.44
CA THR A 46 1.89 -6.93 17.47
C THR A 46 0.95 -7.28 16.30
N GLY A 47 -0.33 -7.52 16.59
CA GLY A 47 -1.34 -7.78 15.56
C GLY A 47 -1.54 -6.59 14.63
N VAL A 48 -1.65 -5.38 15.19
CA VAL A 48 -1.76 -4.14 14.40
C VAL A 48 -0.50 -3.93 13.55
N LEU A 49 0.69 -4.12 14.11
CA LEU A 49 1.95 -4.05 13.36
C LEU A 49 1.99 -5.04 12.20
N ALA A 50 1.53 -6.29 12.40
CA ALA A 50 1.50 -7.30 11.34
C ALA A 50 0.55 -6.90 10.19
N VAL A 51 -0.62 -6.35 10.51
CA VAL A 51 -1.57 -5.83 9.51
C VAL A 51 -0.99 -4.64 8.76
N GLU A 52 -0.36 -3.70 9.46
CA GLU A 52 0.29 -2.54 8.84
C GLU A 52 1.47 -2.94 7.95
N LEU A 53 2.25 -3.94 8.35
CA LEU A 53 3.32 -4.49 7.54
C LEU A 53 2.76 -5.10 6.25
N THR A 54 1.63 -5.81 6.35
CA THR A 54 0.94 -6.39 5.19
C THR A 54 0.50 -5.30 4.20
N PHE A 55 -0.02 -4.18 4.70
CA PHE A 55 -0.37 -3.02 3.87
C PHE A 55 0.84 -2.35 3.21
N LEU A 56 1.96 -2.25 3.93
CA LEU A 56 3.22 -1.75 3.38
C LEU A 56 3.73 -2.66 2.27
N ILE A 57 3.73 -3.98 2.49
CA ILE A 57 4.13 -4.97 1.48
C ILE A 57 3.24 -4.86 0.25
N SER A 58 1.92 -4.82 0.39
CA SER A 58 1.02 -4.70 -0.76
C SER A 58 1.30 -3.45 -1.58
N ARG A 59 1.61 -2.34 -0.91
CA ARG A 59 1.94 -1.06 -1.54
C ARG A 59 3.28 -1.10 -2.29
N PHE A 60 4.31 -1.69 -1.69
CA PHE A 60 5.60 -1.89 -2.35
C PHE A 60 5.48 -2.82 -3.53
N THR A 61 4.75 -3.93 -3.39
CA THR A 61 4.51 -4.90 -4.46
C THR A 61 3.76 -4.24 -5.62
N LEU A 62 2.68 -3.52 -5.35
CA LEU A 62 1.92 -2.79 -6.36
C LEU A 62 2.80 -1.72 -7.04
N GLY A 63 3.53 -0.93 -6.24
CA GLY A 63 4.46 0.09 -6.74
C GLY A 63 5.55 -0.49 -7.62
N TYR A 64 6.15 -1.63 -7.23
CA TYR A 64 7.16 -2.33 -8.00
C TYR A 64 6.64 -2.81 -9.35
N PHE A 65 5.47 -3.45 -9.38
CA PHE A 65 4.89 -3.92 -10.65
C PHE A 65 4.52 -2.76 -11.58
N VAL A 66 3.95 -1.68 -11.04
CA VAL A 66 3.63 -0.47 -11.79
C VAL A 66 4.91 0.21 -12.30
N TYR A 67 5.97 0.24 -11.48
CA TYR A 67 7.28 0.76 -11.86
C TYR A 67 7.92 -0.04 -12.99
N GLN A 68 7.86 -1.36 -12.91
CA GLN A 68 8.33 -2.26 -13.96
C GLN A 68 7.46 -2.23 -15.23
N SER A 69 6.33 -1.52 -15.23
CA SER A 69 5.31 -1.57 -16.29
C SER A 69 4.92 -3.01 -16.64
N LYS A 70 4.97 -3.92 -15.65
CA LYS A 70 4.60 -5.33 -15.85
C LYS A 70 3.09 -5.47 -15.85
N ASN A 71 2.58 -6.25 -16.80
CA ASN A 71 1.15 -6.50 -16.90
C ASN A 71 0.75 -7.51 -15.81
N ILE A 72 0.14 -7.03 -14.72
CA ILE A 72 -0.35 -7.88 -13.63
C ILE A 72 -1.73 -8.41 -14.00
N GLY A 73 -1.91 -9.72 -13.92
CA GLY A 73 -3.24 -10.33 -14.05
C GLY A 73 -4.26 -9.71 -13.08
N PRO A 74 -5.54 -9.59 -13.47
CA PRO A 74 -6.58 -8.96 -12.64
C PRO A 74 -6.68 -9.62 -11.26
N TRP A 75 -6.45 -10.93 -11.19
CA TRP A 75 -6.51 -11.74 -9.97
C TRP A 75 -5.52 -11.31 -8.87
N LEU A 76 -4.34 -10.81 -9.24
CA LEU A 76 -3.35 -10.28 -8.31
C LEU A 76 -3.50 -8.78 -8.09
N PHE A 77 -3.94 -8.07 -9.13
CA PHE A 77 -4.04 -6.62 -9.09
C PHE A 77 -5.13 -6.10 -8.16
N TYR A 78 -6.35 -6.63 -8.25
CA TYR A 78 -7.46 -6.11 -7.44
C TYR A 78 -7.26 -6.32 -5.94
N PRO A 79 -6.79 -7.50 -5.45
CA PRO A 79 -6.47 -7.65 -4.04
C PRO A 79 -5.39 -6.68 -3.56
N LEU A 80 -4.32 -6.50 -4.34
CA LEU A 80 -3.25 -5.54 -4.00
C LEU A 80 -3.77 -4.09 -3.99
N ALA A 81 -4.63 -3.74 -4.94
CA ALA A 81 -5.27 -2.43 -5.00
C ALA A 81 -6.19 -2.19 -3.79
N ILE A 82 -6.98 -3.18 -3.39
CA ILE A 82 -7.86 -3.09 -2.21
C ILE A 82 -7.04 -2.92 -0.94
N LEU A 83 -6.04 -3.78 -0.72
CA LEU A 83 -5.15 -3.68 0.45
C LEU A 83 -4.44 -2.33 0.52
N THR A 84 -3.97 -1.82 -0.62
CA THR A 84 -3.32 -0.51 -0.70
C THR A 84 -4.32 0.64 -0.48
N THR A 85 -5.57 0.50 -0.92
CA THR A 85 -6.63 1.50 -0.68
C THR A 85 -6.95 1.60 0.82
N ILE A 86 -7.05 0.46 1.49
CA ILE A 86 -7.38 0.38 2.93
C ILE A 86 -6.22 0.91 3.79
N SER A 87 -4.98 0.89 3.29
CA SER A 87 -3.81 1.39 4.03
C SER A 87 -3.82 2.89 4.33
N GLY A 88 -4.73 3.67 3.75
CA GLY A 88 -4.92 5.09 4.05
C GLY A 88 -5.10 5.98 2.82
N LEU A 89 -5.35 7.28 3.06
CA LEU A 89 -5.65 8.30 2.04
C LEU A 89 -4.68 8.33 0.85
N SER A 90 -3.37 8.26 1.12
CA SER A 90 -2.36 8.23 0.06
C SER A 90 -2.44 6.95 -0.77
N GLY A 91 -2.94 5.86 -0.21
CA GLY A 91 -3.17 4.59 -0.90
C GLY A 91 -4.34 4.69 -1.86
N ILE A 92 -5.45 5.32 -1.43
CA ILE A 92 -6.64 5.59 -2.27
C ILE A 92 -6.26 6.40 -3.52
N ILE A 93 -5.54 7.52 -3.34
CA ILE A 93 -5.15 8.41 -4.45
C ILE A 93 -4.28 7.65 -5.46
N LEU A 94 -3.29 6.89 -4.99
CA LEU A 94 -2.37 6.16 -5.87
C LEU A 94 -3.05 5.00 -6.58
N VAL A 95 -3.89 4.23 -5.90
CA VAL A 95 -4.66 3.15 -6.51
C VAL A 95 -5.61 3.68 -7.58
N THR A 96 -6.24 4.83 -7.34
CA THR A 96 -7.11 5.50 -8.32
C THR A 96 -6.32 5.89 -9.58
N ALA A 97 -5.12 6.46 -9.40
CA ALA A 97 -4.24 6.78 -10.53
C ALA A 97 -3.79 5.53 -11.31
N VAL A 98 -3.49 4.42 -10.61
CA VAL A 98 -3.13 3.16 -11.24
C VAL A 98 -4.32 2.52 -11.97
N LEU A 99 -5.53 2.58 -11.41
CA LEU A 99 -6.76 2.13 -12.06
C LEU A 99 -7.04 2.94 -13.33
N ALA A 100 -6.95 4.26 -13.27
CA ALA A 100 -7.14 5.13 -14.43
C ALA A 100 -6.18 4.78 -15.56
N LEU A 101 -4.89 4.53 -15.24
CA LEU A 101 -3.91 4.07 -16.22
C LEU A 101 -4.24 2.70 -16.80
N ARG A 102 -4.71 1.76 -15.97
CA ARG A 102 -5.06 0.40 -16.41
C ARG A 102 -6.26 0.42 -17.37
N PHE A 103 -7.29 1.20 -17.08
CA PHE A 103 -8.45 1.37 -17.97
C PHE A 103 -8.08 2.12 -19.25
N TRP A 104 -7.24 3.15 -19.17
CA TRP A 104 -6.72 3.84 -20.35
C TRP A 104 -5.98 2.89 -21.30
N GLN A 105 -5.12 2.02 -20.77
CA GLN A 105 -4.37 1.05 -21.56
C GLN A 105 -5.24 -0.07 -22.16
N GLY A 106 -6.27 -0.52 -21.42
CA GLY A 106 -7.25 -1.49 -21.90
C GLY A 106 -8.13 -0.94 -23.03
N GLY A 107 -8.52 0.34 -22.94
CA GLY A 107 -9.27 1.03 -24.01
C GLY A 107 -8.48 1.20 -25.30
N VAL A 108 -7.17 1.46 -25.21
CA VAL A 108 -6.29 1.56 -26.40
C VAL A 108 -6.13 0.20 -27.11
N HIS A 109 -6.20 -0.92 -26.39
CA HIS A 109 -6.17 -2.25 -27.00
C HIS A 109 -7.52 -2.62 -27.64
N ALA A 110 -8.65 -2.27 -27.01
CA ALA A 110 -9.98 -2.51 -27.56
C ALA A 110 -10.29 -1.63 -28.80
N ALA A 111 -9.69 -0.45 -28.92
CA ALA A 111 -9.84 0.41 -30.09
C ALA A 111 -9.02 -0.04 -31.31
N LYS A 112 -8.14 -1.04 -31.16
CA LYS A 112 -7.26 -1.57 -32.22
C LYS A 112 -7.68 -2.96 -32.73
N THR A 113 -8.73 -3.54 -32.18
CA THR A 113 -9.39 -4.76 -32.65
C THR A 113 -10.69 -4.41 -33.35
#